data_AF-A0A7G9Y6L9-F1
#
_entry.id   AF-A0A7G9Y6L9-F1
#
_cell.length_a   1.000
_cell.length_b   1.000
_cell.length_c   1.000
_cell.angle_alpha   90.00
_cell.angle_beta   90.00
_cell.angle_gamma   90.00
#
_symmetry.space_group_name_H-M   'P 1'
#
loop_
_entity.id
_entity.type
_entity.pdbx_description
1 polymer ?
#
loop_
_entity_poly.entity_id
_entity_poly.type
_entity_poly.pdbx_seq_one_letter_code
_entity_poly.pdbx_strand_id
1 'polypeptide(L)'
;MLQKTERFKGNITLQYHIYWKTIKTDDDLTDLIGRLARMRGVIDLQWVTTWADDRVVLRLQKKLSHYFRIEKIENQERWYFFHNSFRLFLLDMTAESRPSVFDRARDLKFYLELAEKCAKSPEASYWAWEELYYRVSAEEHETVPKLASQERFRSQFIAFRPIDAILKDIGLAMRSVATRKDPVAFTRLVLAGAEITERGFYIESASIIPLLLDLDKKQIAIEYVRDGNRFRIDTTEALRVSLKLKDVGMIEEARRVFELAEPLDLLAASAPIEGDPHDKNIPLLKAWAEASVQFLDLDKIIETLRKIRRGTDRFERIDAETAGCSRTRCSSRWVFPC
;
A
#
# COMPACT_ATOMS: atom_id res chain seq x y z
N MET A 1 -11.21 8.33 36.55
CA MET A 1 -10.34 9.53 36.44
C MET A 1 -9.34 9.30 35.33
N LEU A 2 -9.56 9.92 34.18
CA LEU A 2 -8.64 9.93 33.03
C LEU A 2 -7.54 10.95 33.33
N GLN A 3 -6.35 10.50 33.70
CA GLN A 3 -5.19 11.37 33.73
C GLN A 3 -4.74 11.64 32.29
N LYS A 4 -4.81 12.93 31.96
CA LYS A 4 -4.37 13.62 30.75
C LYS A 4 -3.16 12.95 30.07
N THR A 5 -3.41 12.33 28.93
CA THR A 5 -2.41 12.24 27.87
C THR A 5 -2.24 13.66 27.31
N GLU A 6 -1.17 14.34 27.69
CA GLU A 6 -0.75 15.54 26.98
C GLU A 6 -0.49 15.16 25.52
N ARG A 7 -1.32 15.71 24.62
CA ARG A 7 -1.10 15.60 23.17
C ARG A 7 0.29 16.15 22.87
N PHE A 8 1.18 15.29 22.41
CA PHE A 8 2.48 15.64 21.83
C PHE A 8 2.26 16.69 20.71
N LYS A 9 2.42 17.98 21.07
CA LYS A 9 2.35 19.15 20.18
C LYS A 9 3.75 19.74 20.05
N GLY A 10 4.71 18.92 19.63
CA GLY A 10 5.98 19.39 19.07
C GLY A 10 5.76 19.70 17.59
N ASN A 11 5.98 20.94 17.17
CA ASN A 11 5.58 21.47 15.88
C ASN A 11 6.43 20.88 14.72
N ILE A 12 6.11 19.65 14.29
CA ILE A 12 6.75 18.97 13.15
C ILE A 12 6.75 19.90 11.92
N THR A 13 5.68 20.66 11.73
CA THR A 13 5.57 21.67 10.67
C THR A 13 6.63 22.78 10.81
N LEU A 14 6.89 23.30 12.02
CA LEU A 14 7.97 24.27 12.26
C LEU A 14 9.34 23.67 11.94
N GLN A 15 9.58 22.41 12.30
CA GLN A 15 10.81 21.72 11.91
C GLN A 15 10.92 21.69 10.38
N TYR A 16 9.90 21.24 9.66
CA TYR A 16 9.90 21.23 8.20
C TYR A 16 10.18 22.61 7.59
N HIS A 17 9.64 23.69 8.15
CA HIS A 17 9.94 25.05 7.71
C HIS A 17 11.38 25.49 7.97
N ILE A 18 11.97 25.11 9.11
CA ILE A 18 13.38 25.39 9.41
C ILE A 18 14.26 24.72 8.37
N TYR A 19 14.01 23.45 8.06
CA TYR A 19 14.76 22.72 7.03
C TYR A 19 14.52 23.29 5.64
N TRP A 20 13.29 23.59 5.27
CA TRP A 20 12.98 24.23 3.99
C TRP A 20 13.77 25.51 3.77
N LYS A 21 13.93 26.35 4.79
CA LYS A 21 14.76 27.58 4.71
C LYS A 21 16.22 27.30 4.33
N THR A 22 16.77 26.14 4.68
CA THR A 22 18.15 25.73 4.33
C THR A 22 18.28 25.17 2.92
N ILE A 23 17.16 24.74 2.31
CA ILE A 23 17.13 24.07 1.00
C ILE A 23 16.70 25.05 -0.09
N LYS A 24 15.73 25.93 0.21
CA LYS A 24 15.09 26.83 -0.76
C LYS A 24 16.03 27.81 -1.48
N THR A 25 17.27 27.94 -1.01
CA THR A 25 18.30 28.78 -1.65
C THR A 25 19.09 28.03 -2.72
N ASP A 26 18.92 26.71 -2.83
CA ASP A 26 19.50 25.83 -3.84
C ASP A 26 18.38 25.47 -4.83
N ASP A 27 18.28 26.24 -5.91
CA ASP A 27 17.18 26.12 -6.88
C ASP A 27 17.15 24.73 -7.54
N ASP A 28 18.31 24.18 -7.90
CA ASP A 28 18.41 22.84 -8.50
C ASP A 28 17.93 21.75 -7.55
N LEU A 29 18.34 21.84 -6.27
CA LEU A 29 17.91 20.88 -5.26
C LEU A 29 16.41 21.02 -4.97
N THR A 30 15.90 22.25 -4.98
CA THR A 30 14.47 22.55 -4.81
C THR A 30 13.65 21.96 -5.95
N ASP A 31 14.11 22.12 -7.19
CA ASP A 31 13.48 21.53 -8.38
C ASP A 31 13.49 20.00 -8.32
N LEU A 32 14.65 19.40 -8.01
CA LEU A 32 14.77 17.95 -7.87
C LEU A 32 13.80 17.41 -6.81
N ILE A 33 13.77 18.00 -5.61
CA ILE A 33 12.87 17.57 -4.54
C ILE A 33 11.40 17.79 -4.94
N GLY A 34 11.08 18.85 -5.67
CA GLY A 34 9.75 19.07 -6.22
C GLY A 34 9.28 17.92 -7.11
N ARG A 35 10.17 17.39 -7.96
CA ARG A 35 9.91 16.19 -8.76
C ARG A 35 9.78 14.95 -7.89
N LEU A 36 10.72 14.70 -6.98
CA LEU A 36 10.72 13.52 -6.12
C LEU A 36 9.48 13.46 -5.22
N ALA A 37 9.02 14.59 -4.70
CA ALA A 37 7.79 14.67 -3.90
C ALA A 37 6.55 14.25 -4.70
N ARG A 38 6.54 14.49 -6.02
CA ARG A 38 5.44 14.11 -6.93
C ARG A 38 5.54 12.68 -7.44
N MET A 39 6.70 12.02 -7.29
CA MET A 39 6.81 10.61 -7.65
C MET A 39 5.84 9.75 -6.85
N ARG A 40 5.23 8.78 -7.53
CA ARG A 40 4.31 7.79 -6.93
C ARG A 40 5.10 6.55 -6.53
N GLY A 41 4.92 6.09 -5.29
CA GLY A 41 5.54 4.86 -4.80
C GLY A 41 7.04 5.05 -4.51
N VAL A 42 7.84 4.15 -5.07
CA VAL A 42 9.29 4.10 -4.85
C VAL A 42 10.03 5.21 -5.59
N ILE A 43 11.05 5.75 -4.94
CA ILE A 43 12.05 6.61 -5.58
C ILE A 43 13.29 5.77 -5.85
N ASP A 44 13.61 5.54 -7.12
CA ASP A 44 14.83 4.87 -7.54
C ASP A 44 15.85 5.92 -7.98
N LEU A 45 16.89 6.11 -7.17
CA LEU A 45 17.91 7.10 -7.49
C LEU A 45 18.73 6.74 -8.73
N GLN A 46 18.84 5.45 -9.10
CA GLN A 46 19.53 5.06 -10.34
C GLN A 46 18.76 5.58 -11.56
N TRP A 47 17.43 5.47 -11.54
CA TRP A 47 16.59 6.07 -12.57
C TRP A 47 16.66 7.60 -12.54
N VAL A 48 16.63 8.22 -11.36
CA VAL A 48 16.73 9.68 -11.22
C VAL A 48 18.04 10.22 -11.81
N THR A 49 19.18 9.55 -11.59
CA THR A 49 20.47 9.95 -12.17
C THR A 49 20.54 9.88 -13.70
N THR A 50 19.60 9.20 -14.36
CA THR A 50 19.54 9.22 -15.84
C THR A 50 19.11 10.57 -16.41
N TRP A 51 18.51 11.45 -15.59
CA TRP A 51 17.97 12.73 -16.05
C TRP A 51 18.23 13.92 -15.11
N ALA A 52 18.64 13.68 -13.87
CA ALA A 52 19.09 14.70 -12.93
C ALA A 52 20.63 14.79 -12.91
N ASP A 53 21.17 15.97 -12.59
CA ASP A 53 22.61 16.13 -12.39
C ASP A 53 23.07 15.35 -11.14
N ASP A 54 24.06 14.47 -11.32
CA ASP A 54 24.67 13.68 -10.25
C ASP A 54 25.11 14.52 -9.05
N ARG A 55 25.59 15.75 -9.28
CA ARG A 55 25.99 16.67 -8.21
C ARG A 55 24.79 17.09 -7.36
N VAL A 56 23.61 17.24 -7.96
CA VAL A 56 22.37 17.60 -7.25
C VAL A 56 21.86 16.39 -6.47
N VAL A 57 21.91 15.19 -7.06
CA VAL A 57 21.56 13.93 -6.38
C VAL A 57 22.48 13.66 -5.19
N LEU A 58 23.79 13.89 -5.31
CA LEU A 58 24.72 13.78 -4.19
C LEU A 58 24.42 14.80 -3.08
N ARG A 59 24.01 16.04 -3.42
CA ARG A 59 23.58 17.03 -2.43
C ARG A 59 22.30 16.59 -1.73
N LEU A 60 21.33 16.04 -2.45
CA LEU A 60 20.12 15.45 -1.91
C LEU A 60 20.46 14.35 -0.89
N GLN A 61 21.29 13.38 -1.27
CA GLN A 61 21.69 12.28 -0.38
C GLN A 61 22.37 12.79 0.90
N LYS A 62 23.29 13.75 0.77
CA LYS A 62 24.00 14.34 1.93
C LYS A 62 23.08 15.12 2.86
N LYS A 63 22.17 15.93 2.32
CA LYS A 63 21.34 16.85 3.10
C LYS A 63 20.04 16.22 3.61
N LEU A 64 19.47 15.25 2.88
CA LEU A 64 18.08 14.83 3.07
C LEU A 64 17.86 13.32 3.22
N SER A 65 18.90 12.49 3.15
CA SER A 65 18.77 11.04 3.35
C SER A 65 18.01 10.65 4.62
N HIS A 66 18.15 11.42 5.71
CA HIS A 66 17.42 11.19 6.97
C HIS A 66 15.89 11.38 6.88
N TYR A 67 15.37 11.98 5.79
CA TYR A 67 13.93 12.05 5.49
C TYR A 67 13.43 10.89 4.64
N PHE A 68 14.35 10.03 4.19
CA PHE A 68 14.02 8.86 3.40
C PHE A 68 14.32 7.59 4.16
N ARG A 69 13.34 6.70 4.17
CA ARG A 69 13.58 5.29 4.45
C ARG A 69 14.18 4.67 3.20
N ILE A 70 15.32 4.03 3.37
CA ILE A 70 16.03 3.34 2.29
C ILE A 70 15.88 1.84 2.51
N GLU A 71 15.34 1.15 1.52
CA GLU A 71 15.19 -0.30 1.50
C GLU A 71 16.16 -0.88 0.47
N LYS A 72 17.01 -1.81 0.90
CA LYS A 72 17.98 -2.46 0.01
C LYS A 72 17.46 -3.84 -0.36
N ILE A 73 17.27 -4.06 -1.65
CA ILE A 73 16.83 -5.35 -2.19
C ILE A 73 17.81 -5.72 -3.28
N GLU A 74 18.68 -6.69 -2.96
CA GLU A 74 19.81 -7.10 -3.80
C GLU A 74 20.63 -5.89 -4.27
N ASN A 75 20.54 -5.54 -5.56
CA ASN A 75 21.31 -4.46 -6.20
C ASN A 75 20.54 -3.14 -6.35
N GLN A 76 19.36 -2.99 -5.74
CA GLN A 76 18.53 -1.80 -5.86
C GLN A 76 18.27 -1.15 -4.49
N GLU A 77 18.38 0.18 -4.47
CA GLU A 77 17.98 1.01 -3.33
C GLU A 77 16.63 1.65 -3.62
N ARG A 78 15.64 1.32 -2.80
CA ARG A 78 14.29 1.86 -2.88
C ARG A 78 14.11 2.92 -1.82
N TRP A 79 13.93 4.16 -2.25
CA TRP A 79 13.77 5.29 -1.36
C TRP A 79 12.28 5.59 -1.18
N TYR A 80 11.87 5.81 0.06
CA TYR A 80 10.51 6.22 0.42
C TYR A 80 10.57 7.38 1.41
N PHE A 81 9.69 8.37 1.30
CA PHE A 81 9.58 9.38 2.34
C PHE A 81 9.18 8.73 3.68
N PHE A 82 9.90 9.03 4.76
CA PHE A 82 9.57 8.50 6.09
C PHE A 82 8.15 8.89 6.53
N HIS A 83 7.78 10.15 6.28
CA HIS A 83 6.48 10.69 6.62
C HIS A 83 5.79 11.25 5.39
N ASN A 84 4.57 10.76 5.11
CA ASN A 84 3.74 11.32 4.06
C ASN A 84 3.45 12.82 4.30
N SER A 85 3.40 13.28 5.56
CA SER A 85 3.25 14.70 5.88
C SER A 85 4.41 15.57 5.37
N PHE A 86 5.64 15.06 5.36
CA PHE A 86 6.79 15.77 4.80
C PHE A 86 6.71 15.86 3.29
N ARG A 87 6.31 14.76 2.63
CA ARG A 87 6.05 14.75 1.18
C ARG A 87 4.99 15.78 0.79
N LEU A 88 3.85 15.81 1.50
CA LEU A 88 2.78 16.80 1.27
C LEU A 88 3.27 18.23 1.50
N PHE A 89 4.03 18.46 2.57
CA PHE A 89 4.67 19.76 2.81
C PHE A 89 5.57 20.19 1.63
N LEU A 90 6.37 19.28 1.08
CA LEU A 90 7.22 19.56 -0.08
C LEU A 90 6.42 19.86 -1.34
N LEU A 91 5.27 19.21 -1.57
CA LEU A 91 4.39 19.51 -2.70
C LEU A 91 3.94 20.97 -2.68
N ASP A 92 3.47 21.43 -1.52
CA ASP A 92 3.03 22.80 -1.32
C ASP A 92 4.21 23.77 -1.52
N MET A 93 5.29 23.59 -0.77
CA MET A 93 6.42 24.53 -0.79
C MET A 93 7.11 24.64 -2.15
N THR A 94 7.19 23.54 -2.91
CA THR A 94 7.83 23.53 -4.25
C THR A 94 6.93 24.09 -5.34
N ALA A 95 5.61 24.06 -5.13
CA ALA A 95 4.64 24.70 -6.00
C ALA A 95 4.43 26.19 -5.67
N GLU A 96 5.02 26.73 -4.62
CA GLU A 96 4.87 28.16 -4.32
C GLU A 96 5.59 29.04 -5.37
N SER A 97 4.90 30.08 -5.84
CA SER A 97 5.53 31.18 -6.59
C SER A 97 6.05 32.28 -5.65
N ARG A 98 5.35 32.45 -4.52
CA ARG A 98 5.66 33.37 -3.41
C ARG A 98 5.21 32.70 -2.11
N PRO A 99 5.73 33.11 -0.94
CA PRO A 99 5.33 32.53 0.34
C PRO A 99 3.80 32.47 0.48
N SER A 100 3.27 31.27 0.74
CA SER A 100 1.85 30.98 0.89
C SER A 100 0.98 31.19 -0.37
N VAL A 101 1.58 31.33 -1.56
CA VAL A 101 0.85 31.45 -2.83
C VAL A 101 1.16 30.25 -3.71
N PHE A 102 0.23 29.30 -3.72
CA PHE A 102 0.30 28.09 -4.53
C PHE A 102 0.19 28.44 -6.03
N ASP A 103 1.20 28.04 -6.80
CA ASP A 103 1.23 28.16 -8.26
C ASP A 103 0.88 26.83 -8.91
N ARG A 104 -0.37 26.75 -9.37
CA ARG A 104 -0.88 25.57 -10.07
C ARG A 104 -0.12 25.28 -11.36
N ALA A 105 0.28 26.30 -12.11
CA ALA A 105 1.01 26.08 -13.37
C ALA A 105 2.39 25.46 -13.10
N ARG A 106 3.05 25.89 -12.02
CA ARG A 106 4.30 25.29 -11.54
C ARG A 106 4.10 23.84 -11.09
N ASP A 107 3.04 23.55 -10.34
CA ASP A 107 2.71 22.19 -9.90
C ASP A 107 2.50 21.25 -11.09
N LEU A 108 1.69 21.66 -12.06
CA LEU A 108 1.43 20.89 -13.29
C LEU A 108 2.70 20.68 -14.11
N LYS A 109 3.59 21.68 -14.17
CA LYS A 109 4.86 21.59 -14.89
C LYS A 109 5.74 20.45 -14.36
N PHE A 110 5.82 20.27 -13.04
CA PHE A 110 6.59 19.15 -12.49
C PHE A 110 6.03 17.78 -12.91
N TYR A 111 4.71 17.62 -12.91
CA TYR A 111 4.08 16.39 -13.38
C TYR A 111 4.32 16.17 -14.87
N LEU A 112 4.25 17.23 -15.68
CA LEU A 112 4.51 17.16 -17.12
C LEU A 112 5.93 16.67 -17.40
N GLU A 113 6.92 17.26 -16.74
CA GLU A 113 8.31 16.88 -16.97
C GLU A 113 8.60 15.45 -16.47
N LEU A 114 7.99 15.00 -15.36
CA LEU A 114 8.05 13.60 -14.93
C LEU A 114 7.45 12.67 -15.99
N ALA A 115 6.30 13.04 -16.57
CA ALA A 115 5.69 12.27 -17.64
C ALA A 115 6.60 12.15 -18.87
N GLU A 116 7.33 13.22 -19.23
CA GLU A 116 8.31 13.18 -20.32
C GLU A 116 9.52 12.29 -20.00
N LYS A 117 9.98 12.23 -18.75
CA LYS A 117 11.04 11.28 -18.35
C LYS A 117 10.55 9.84 -18.43
N CYS A 118 9.31 9.58 -17.98
CA CYS A 118 8.68 8.28 -18.07
C CYS A 118 8.50 7.82 -19.53
N ALA A 119 8.07 8.71 -20.42
CA ALA A 119 7.90 8.41 -21.85
C ALA A 119 9.22 8.00 -22.56
N LYS A 120 10.37 8.43 -22.04
CA LYS A 120 11.71 8.06 -22.55
C LYS A 120 12.26 6.75 -21.96
N SER A 121 11.57 6.19 -20.96
CA SER A 121 11.99 4.95 -20.32
C SER A 121 11.58 3.74 -21.17
N PRO A 122 12.29 2.58 -21.07
CA PRO A 122 11.94 1.39 -21.84
C PRO A 122 10.48 0.95 -21.60
N GLU A 123 9.77 0.51 -22.64
CA GLU A 123 8.32 0.26 -22.59
C GLU A 123 7.88 -0.77 -21.53
N ALA A 124 8.72 -1.79 -21.29
CA ALA A 124 8.48 -2.82 -20.28
C ALA A 124 8.95 -2.42 -18.86
N SER A 125 9.48 -1.20 -18.67
CA SER A 125 9.95 -0.74 -17.36
C SER A 125 8.82 -0.17 -16.51
N TYR A 126 8.99 -0.26 -15.19
CA TYR A 126 8.09 0.37 -14.22
C TYR A 126 7.84 1.86 -14.54
N TRP A 127 8.89 2.60 -14.89
CA TRP A 127 8.82 4.04 -15.14
C TRP A 127 8.00 4.39 -16.38
N ALA A 128 8.04 3.58 -17.42
CA ALA A 128 7.18 3.79 -18.59
C ALA A 128 5.69 3.64 -18.24
N TRP A 129 5.35 2.82 -17.26
CA TRP A 129 3.95 2.64 -16.84
C TRP A 129 3.43 3.84 -16.05
N GLU A 130 4.30 4.50 -15.29
CA GLU A 130 3.95 5.68 -14.48
C GLU A 130 3.67 6.94 -15.33
N GLU A 131 4.04 6.95 -16.62
CA GLU A 131 3.73 8.04 -17.55
C GLU A 131 2.24 8.43 -17.50
N LEU A 132 1.34 7.44 -17.53
CA LEU A 132 -0.11 7.68 -17.54
C LEU A 132 -0.56 8.45 -16.29
N TYR A 133 -0.05 8.07 -15.11
CA TYR A 133 -0.35 8.75 -13.86
C TYR A 133 0.10 10.21 -13.90
N TYR A 134 1.31 10.48 -14.38
CA TYR A 134 1.84 11.83 -14.44
C TYR A 134 1.13 12.69 -15.50
N ARG A 135 0.75 12.13 -16.66
CA ARG A 135 -0.06 12.84 -17.68
C ARG A 135 -1.44 13.23 -17.16
N VAL A 136 -2.11 12.30 -16.44
CA VAL A 136 -3.39 12.61 -15.78
C VAL A 136 -3.21 13.69 -14.71
N SER A 137 -2.13 13.62 -13.92
CA SER A 137 -1.83 14.59 -12.85
C SER A 137 -1.44 15.97 -13.39
N ALA A 138 -0.85 16.02 -14.59
CA ALA A 138 -0.57 17.25 -15.33
C ALA A 138 -1.79 17.81 -16.10
N GLU A 139 -2.97 17.20 -15.95
CA GLU A 139 -4.23 17.58 -16.62
C GLU A 139 -4.17 17.52 -18.16
N GLU A 140 -3.26 16.71 -18.71
CA GLU A 140 -3.16 16.48 -20.16
C GLU A 140 -4.22 15.47 -20.63
N HIS A 141 -5.49 15.79 -20.42
CA HIS A 141 -6.60 14.90 -20.74
C HIS A 141 -6.67 14.53 -22.23
N GLU A 142 -6.06 15.36 -23.10
CA GLU A 142 -5.98 15.13 -24.54
C GLU A 142 -5.09 13.93 -24.93
N THR A 143 -4.01 13.69 -24.20
CA THR A 143 -3.02 12.64 -24.50
C THR A 143 -3.38 11.31 -23.86
N VAL A 144 -4.07 11.35 -22.71
CA VAL A 144 -4.41 10.17 -21.89
C VAL A 144 -5.11 9.04 -22.67
N PRO A 145 -6.13 9.27 -23.53
CA PRO A 145 -6.81 8.17 -24.23
C PRO A 145 -5.92 7.45 -25.25
N LYS A 146 -4.88 8.11 -25.75
CA LYS A 146 -3.90 7.50 -26.67
C LYS A 146 -2.96 6.56 -25.92
N LEU A 147 -2.65 6.89 -24.66
CA LEU A 147 -1.79 6.07 -23.80
C LEU A 147 -2.58 4.92 -23.15
N ALA A 148 -3.83 5.16 -22.75
CA ALA A 148 -4.66 4.22 -22.03
C ALA A 148 -5.37 3.22 -22.96
N SER A 149 -4.60 2.36 -23.63
CA SER A 149 -5.11 1.32 -24.53
C SER A 149 -5.18 -0.05 -23.86
N GLN A 150 -6.11 -0.90 -24.32
CA GLN A 150 -6.23 -2.29 -23.87
C GLN A 150 -4.92 -3.07 -24.09
N GLU A 151 -4.26 -2.85 -25.22
CA GLU A 151 -2.98 -3.48 -25.55
C GLU A 151 -1.89 -3.11 -24.54
N ARG A 152 -1.77 -1.84 -24.17
CA ARG A 152 -0.79 -1.39 -23.17
C ARG A 152 -1.07 -1.98 -21.78
N PHE A 153 -2.33 -2.08 -21.36
CA PHE A 153 -2.66 -2.70 -20.07
C PHE A 153 -2.40 -4.22 -20.08
N ARG A 154 -2.65 -4.88 -21.21
CA ARG A 154 -2.32 -6.30 -21.38
C ARG A 154 -0.82 -6.53 -21.37
N SER A 155 -0.01 -5.70 -22.03
CA SER A 155 1.44 -5.84 -22.01
C SER A 155 2.01 -5.66 -20.61
N GLN A 156 1.48 -4.71 -19.82
CA GLN A 156 1.83 -4.55 -18.41
C GLN A 156 1.49 -5.77 -17.58
N PHE A 157 0.31 -6.37 -17.80
CA PHE A 157 -0.09 -7.59 -17.12
C PHE A 157 0.86 -8.76 -17.43
N ILE A 158 1.23 -8.95 -18.70
CA ILE A 158 2.19 -9.99 -19.13
C ILE A 158 3.57 -9.72 -18.54
N ALA A 159 3.96 -8.45 -18.40
CA ALA A 159 5.18 -8.02 -17.71
C ALA A 159 5.11 -8.13 -16.18
N PHE A 160 4.08 -8.78 -15.62
CA PHE A 160 3.86 -8.98 -14.20
C PHE A 160 3.70 -7.68 -13.40
N ARG A 161 3.08 -6.63 -13.98
CA ARG A 161 2.65 -5.49 -13.18
C ARG A 161 1.47 -5.93 -12.28
N PRO A 162 1.48 -5.59 -10.97
CA PRO A 162 0.37 -5.92 -10.08
C PRO A 162 -0.98 -5.47 -10.62
N ILE A 163 -1.98 -6.36 -10.55
CA ILE A 163 -3.32 -6.18 -11.13
C ILE A 163 -3.99 -4.90 -10.60
N ASP A 164 -3.89 -4.66 -9.28
CA ASP A 164 -4.50 -3.49 -8.66
C ASP A 164 -3.84 -2.18 -9.11
N ALA A 165 -2.54 -2.18 -9.48
CA ALA A 165 -1.87 -1.02 -10.06
C ALA A 165 -2.43 -0.69 -11.45
N ILE A 166 -2.63 -1.72 -12.29
CA ILE A 166 -3.23 -1.57 -13.63
C ILE A 166 -4.66 -1.04 -13.51
N LEU A 167 -5.48 -1.61 -12.61
CA LEU A 167 -6.86 -1.17 -12.41
C LEU A 167 -6.95 0.27 -11.88
N LYS A 168 -6.04 0.68 -10.98
CA LYS A 168 -5.95 2.09 -10.52
C LYS A 168 -5.67 3.04 -11.68
N ASP A 169 -4.79 2.66 -12.59
CA ASP A 169 -4.41 3.45 -13.76
C ASP A 169 -5.53 3.52 -14.80
N ILE A 170 -6.27 2.42 -15.02
CA ILE A 170 -7.50 2.42 -15.81
C ILE A 170 -8.52 3.39 -15.20
N GLY A 171 -8.71 3.36 -13.87
CA GLY A 171 -9.62 4.27 -13.16
C GLY A 171 -9.20 5.75 -13.27
N LEU A 172 -7.89 6.04 -13.28
CA LEU A 172 -7.35 7.38 -13.56
C LEU A 172 -7.68 7.83 -15.00
N ALA A 173 -7.45 6.96 -15.97
CA ALA A 173 -7.76 7.24 -17.37
C ALA A 173 -9.26 7.47 -17.59
N MET A 174 -10.14 6.70 -16.93
CA MET A 174 -11.59 6.88 -17.00
C MET A 174 -12.02 8.26 -16.52
N ARG A 175 -11.44 8.77 -15.42
CA ARG A 175 -11.71 10.14 -14.93
C ARG A 175 -11.28 11.19 -15.96
N SER A 176 -10.11 11.03 -16.54
CA SER A 176 -9.61 11.93 -17.59
C SER A 176 -10.49 11.94 -18.84
N VAL A 177 -10.97 10.77 -19.28
CA VAL A 177 -11.88 10.62 -20.42
C VAL A 177 -13.27 11.19 -20.11
N ALA A 178 -13.76 11.03 -18.88
CA ALA A 178 -15.03 11.58 -18.46
C ALA A 178 -15.06 13.12 -18.54
N THR A 179 -13.95 13.78 -18.17
CA THR A 179 -13.78 15.24 -18.35
C THR A 179 -13.97 15.67 -19.82
N ARG A 180 -13.53 14.82 -20.76
CA ARG A 180 -13.65 15.07 -22.20
C ARG A 180 -15.01 14.71 -22.79
N LYS A 181 -15.86 14.01 -22.03
CA LYS A 181 -17.15 13.48 -22.51
C LYS A 181 -16.98 12.60 -23.77
N ASP A 182 -15.94 11.76 -23.80
CA ASP A 182 -15.73 10.78 -24.87
C ASP A 182 -16.27 9.39 -24.45
N PRO A 183 -17.51 9.04 -24.84
CA PRO A 183 -18.12 7.76 -24.44
C PRO A 183 -17.45 6.55 -25.08
N VAL A 184 -16.80 6.71 -26.25
CA VAL A 184 -16.15 5.62 -26.96
C VAL A 184 -14.87 5.23 -26.23
N ALA A 185 -14.02 6.20 -25.90
CA ALA A 185 -12.83 5.96 -25.09
C ALA A 185 -13.21 5.41 -23.70
N PHE A 186 -14.29 5.89 -23.10
CA PHE A 186 -14.76 5.41 -21.81
C PHE A 186 -15.15 3.92 -21.88
N THR A 187 -15.93 3.54 -22.88
CA THR A 187 -16.35 2.14 -23.10
C THR A 187 -15.15 1.23 -23.32
N ARG A 188 -14.15 1.67 -24.09
CA ARG A 188 -12.90 0.91 -24.29
C ARG A 188 -12.16 0.66 -22.97
N LEU A 189 -12.11 1.65 -22.07
CA LEU A 189 -11.50 1.49 -20.76
C LEU A 189 -12.29 0.55 -19.85
N VAL A 190 -13.62 0.55 -19.93
CA VAL A 190 -14.47 -0.42 -19.19
C VAL A 190 -14.14 -1.84 -19.62
N LEU A 191 -14.03 -2.09 -20.93
CA LEU A 191 -13.66 -3.41 -21.47
C LEU A 191 -12.24 -3.81 -21.08
N ALA A 192 -11.28 -2.88 -21.12
CA ALA A 192 -9.92 -3.14 -20.65
C ALA A 192 -9.89 -3.50 -19.15
N GLY A 193 -10.66 -2.79 -18.32
CA GLY A 193 -10.80 -3.08 -16.89
C GLY A 193 -11.43 -4.45 -16.62
N ALA A 194 -12.45 -4.82 -17.39
CA ALA A 194 -13.08 -6.13 -17.31
C ALA A 194 -12.09 -7.26 -17.64
N GLU A 195 -11.32 -7.13 -18.72
CA GLU A 195 -10.29 -8.10 -19.08
C GLU A 195 -9.26 -8.30 -17.94
N ILE A 196 -8.73 -7.20 -17.39
CA ILE A 196 -7.71 -7.27 -16.33
C ILE A 196 -8.30 -7.90 -15.05
N THR A 197 -9.56 -7.60 -14.73
CA THR A 197 -10.26 -8.19 -13.59
C THR A 197 -10.45 -9.69 -13.76
N GLU A 198 -10.91 -10.13 -14.94
CA GLU A 198 -11.10 -11.55 -15.24
C GLU A 198 -9.78 -12.32 -15.15
N ARG A 199 -8.72 -11.79 -15.76
CA ARG A 199 -7.38 -12.37 -15.66
C ARG A 199 -6.87 -12.43 -14.23
N GLY A 200 -7.14 -11.39 -13.45
CA GLY A 200 -6.76 -11.33 -12.04
C GLY A 200 -7.39 -12.43 -11.19
N PHE A 201 -8.68 -12.70 -11.42
CA PHE A 201 -9.40 -13.78 -10.74
C PHE A 201 -8.73 -15.15 -10.93
N TYR A 202 -8.33 -15.48 -12.16
CA TYR A 202 -7.64 -16.74 -12.44
C TYR A 202 -6.23 -16.79 -11.82
N ILE A 203 -5.52 -15.66 -11.76
CA ILE A 203 -4.20 -15.59 -11.12
C ILE A 203 -4.27 -15.75 -9.61
N GLU A 204 -5.23 -15.09 -8.95
CA GLU A 204 -5.43 -15.19 -7.50
C GLU A 204 -5.71 -16.64 -7.09
N SER A 205 -6.45 -17.38 -7.91
CA SER A 205 -6.70 -18.81 -7.68
C SER A 205 -5.43 -19.68 -7.73
N ALA A 206 -4.37 -19.24 -8.42
CA ALA A 206 -3.13 -19.98 -8.61
C ALA A 206 -1.99 -19.58 -7.65
N SER A 207 -2.20 -18.59 -6.77
CA SER A 207 -1.16 -18.07 -5.85
C SER A 207 0.14 -17.68 -6.56
N ILE A 208 0.13 -16.56 -7.28
CA ILE A 208 1.26 -16.10 -8.11
C ILE A 208 2.56 -15.78 -7.36
N ILE A 209 2.48 -15.34 -6.11
CA ILE A 209 3.65 -14.90 -5.34
C ILE A 209 4.68 -16.04 -5.19
N PRO A 210 4.30 -17.24 -4.70
CA PRO A 210 5.18 -18.41 -4.71
C PRO A 210 5.84 -18.68 -6.06
N LEU A 211 5.06 -18.66 -7.14
CA LEU A 211 5.57 -18.93 -8.49
C LEU A 211 6.63 -17.89 -8.92
N LEU A 212 6.43 -16.62 -8.57
CA LEU A 212 7.41 -15.57 -8.83
C LEU A 212 8.70 -15.77 -8.03
N LEU A 213 8.60 -16.23 -6.77
CA LEU A 213 9.76 -16.54 -5.95
C LEU A 213 10.53 -17.75 -6.52
N ASP A 214 9.82 -18.79 -6.95
CA ASP A 214 10.42 -19.98 -7.57
C ASP A 214 11.13 -19.66 -8.91
N LEU A 215 10.65 -18.64 -9.63
CA LEU A 215 11.26 -18.13 -10.87
C LEU A 215 12.37 -17.08 -10.62
N ASP A 216 12.82 -16.89 -9.38
CA ASP A 216 13.80 -15.88 -8.95
C ASP A 216 13.38 -14.44 -9.33
N LYS A 217 12.08 -14.19 -9.48
CA LYS A 217 11.49 -12.86 -9.73
C LYS A 217 11.14 -12.17 -8.41
N LYS A 218 12.07 -12.18 -7.47
CA LYS A 218 11.91 -11.67 -6.09
C LYS A 218 11.36 -10.25 -6.04
N GLN A 219 11.91 -9.35 -6.86
CA GLN A 219 11.49 -7.96 -6.89
C GLN A 219 10.02 -7.80 -7.31
N ILE A 220 9.60 -8.58 -8.30
CA ILE A 220 8.22 -8.58 -8.79
C ILE A 220 7.31 -9.19 -7.72
N ALA A 221 7.74 -10.27 -7.05
CA ALA A 221 6.98 -10.88 -5.96
C ALA A 221 6.69 -9.87 -4.83
N ILE A 222 7.66 -9.04 -4.46
CA ILE A 222 7.47 -7.97 -3.46
C ILE A 222 6.43 -6.95 -3.93
N GLU A 223 6.47 -6.55 -5.20
CA GLU A 223 5.48 -5.62 -5.78
C GLU A 223 4.06 -6.18 -5.74
N TYR A 224 3.89 -7.51 -5.80
CA TYR A 224 2.58 -8.16 -5.59
C TYR A 224 2.17 -8.22 -4.13
N VAL A 225 3.12 -8.24 -3.19
CA VAL A 225 2.83 -8.25 -1.75
C VAL A 225 2.42 -6.86 -1.26
N ARG A 226 3.20 -5.82 -1.61
CA ARG A 226 3.04 -4.48 -1.04
C ARG A 226 3.47 -3.35 -1.98
N ASP A 227 3.00 -2.15 -1.66
CA ASP A 227 3.46 -0.87 -2.19
C ASP A 227 3.84 0.04 -1.02
N GLY A 228 5.14 0.22 -0.79
CA GLY A 228 5.64 0.88 0.42
C GLY A 228 5.16 0.14 1.68
N ASN A 229 4.35 0.78 2.53
CA ASN A 229 3.78 0.16 3.74
C ASN A 229 2.36 -0.38 3.56
N ARG A 230 1.83 -0.38 2.34
CA ARG A 230 0.46 -0.82 2.07
C ARG A 230 0.49 -2.20 1.44
N PHE A 231 -0.22 -3.16 2.02
CA PHE A 231 -0.41 -4.45 1.38
C PHE A 231 -1.35 -4.37 0.18
N ARG A 232 -1.04 -5.20 -0.82
CA ARG A 232 -1.92 -5.52 -1.95
C ARG A 232 -2.62 -6.86 -1.78
N ILE A 233 -2.17 -7.68 -0.84
CA ILE A 233 -2.76 -8.97 -0.45
C ILE A 233 -3.42 -8.90 0.94
N ASP A 234 -4.18 -9.93 1.29
CA ASP A 234 -4.74 -10.10 2.63
C ASP A 234 -3.65 -10.25 3.69
N THR A 235 -3.86 -9.71 4.88
CA THR A 235 -2.92 -9.74 6.00
C THR A 235 -2.55 -11.17 6.42
N THR A 236 -3.50 -12.10 6.38
CA THR A 236 -3.25 -13.51 6.70
C THR A 236 -2.29 -14.13 5.70
N GLU A 237 -2.47 -13.80 4.41
CA GLU A 237 -1.60 -14.28 3.35
C GLU A 237 -0.23 -13.61 3.41
N ALA A 238 -0.15 -12.33 3.78
CA ALA A 238 1.12 -11.64 4.01
C ALA A 238 1.97 -12.33 5.09
N LEU A 239 1.37 -12.79 6.19
CA LEU A 239 2.08 -13.56 7.22
C LEU A 239 2.64 -14.88 6.67
N ARG A 240 1.89 -15.60 5.84
CA ARG A 240 2.38 -16.82 5.19
C ARG A 240 3.48 -16.54 4.18
N VAL A 241 3.35 -15.47 3.40
CA VAL A 241 4.37 -15.05 2.44
C VAL A 241 5.65 -14.62 3.17
N SER A 242 5.57 -14.02 4.36
CA SER A 242 6.75 -13.65 5.16
C SER A 242 7.66 -14.86 5.44
N LEU A 243 7.07 -16.02 5.70
CA LEU A 243 7.80 -17.28 5.89
C LEU A 243 8.51 -17.71 4.61
N LYS A 244 7.79 -17.70 3.48
CA LYS A 244 8.35 -18.06 2.17
C LYS A 244 9.49 -17.12 1.76
N LEU A 245 9.35 -15.83 2.02
CA LEU A 245 10.41 -14.85 1.77
C LEU A 245 11.67 -15.15 2.58
N LYS A 246 11.50 -15.56 3.85
CA LYS A 246 12.62 -15.97 4.70
C LYS A 246 13.31 -17.23 4.14
N ASP A 247 12.53 -18.21 3.68
CA ASP A 247 13.03 -19.47 3.13
C ASP A 247 13.89 -19.25 1.87
N VAL A 248 13.53 -18.28 1.02
CA VAL A 248 14.32 -17.89 -0.16
C VAL A 248 15.45 -16.90 0.15
N GLY A 249 15.75 -16.67 1.42
CA GLY A 249 16.88 -15.85 1.88
C GLY A 249 16.62 -14.33 1.94
N MET A 250 15.40 -13.87 1.71
CA MET A 250 15.03 -12.45 1.75
C MET A 250 14.66 -12.00 3.18
N ILE A 251 15.60 -12.16 4.11
CA ILE A 251 15.35 -12.05 5.57
C ILE A 251 14.80 -10.68 5.99
N GLU A 252 15.39 -9.58 5.49
CA GLU A 252 14.97 -8.22 5.83
C GLU A 252 13.55 -7.91 5.33
N GLU A 253 13.23 -8.39 4.13
CA GLU A 253 11.92 -8.21 3.53
C GLU A 253 10.86 -9.08 4.22
N ALA A 254 11.22 -10.33 4.54
CA ALA A 254 10.40 -11.24 5.33
C ALA A 254 10.01 -10.62 6.68
N ARG A 255 11.00 -10.10 7.43
CA ARG A 255 10.77 -9.41 8.71
C ARG A 255 9.83 -8.22 8.53
N ARG A 256 10.04 -7.40 7.50
CA ARG A 256 9.21 -6.23 7.23
C ARG A 256 7.76 -6.59 6.91
N VAL A 257 7.56 -7.59 6.05
CA VAL A 257 6.22 -8.09 5.73
C VAL A 257 5.54 -8.64 6.98
N PHE A 258 6.27 -9.36 7.84
CA PHE A 258 5.76 -9.81 9.14
C PHE A 258 5.34 -8.62 10.02
N GLU A 259 6.23 -7.66 10.29
CA GLU A 259 5.98 -6.49 11.15
C GLU A 259 4.79 -5.66 10.67
N LEU A 260 4.64 -5.48 9.34
CA LEU A 260 3.51 -4.77 8.75
C LEU A 260 2.19 -5.55 8.89
N ALA A 261 2.25 -6.88 8.89
CA ALA A 261 1.08 -7.76 8.96
C ALA A 261 0.70 -8.15 10.40
N GLU A 262 1.45 -7.70 11.41
CA GLU A 262 1.13 -7.99 12.80
C GLU A 262 -0.24 -7.39 13.17
N PRO A 263 -1.17 -8.21 13.70
CA PRO A 263 -2.51 -7.75 14.05
C PRO A 263 -2.49 -7.04 15.42
N LEU A 264 -1.73 -5.94 15.53
CA LEU A 264 -1.49 -5.23 16.80
C LEU A 264 -2.79 -4.85 17.51
N ASP A 265 -3.84 -4.49 16.77
CA ASP A 265 -5.15 -4.16 17.34
C ASP A 265 -5.76 -5.36 18.08
N LEU A 266 -5.60 -6.58 17.55
CA LEU A 266 -6.08 -7.82 18.18
C LEU A 266 -5.17 -8.26 19.33
N LEU A 267 -3.86 -8.08 19.18
CA LEU A 267 -2.87 -8.46 20.19
C LEU A 267 -2.90 -7.53 21.41
N ALA A 268 -3.24 -6.26 21.20
CA ALA A 268 -3.39 -5.26 22.25
C ALA A 268 -4.83 -5.13 22.79
N ALA A 269 -5.81 -5.79 22.15
CA ALA A 269 -7.19 -5.75 22.58
C ALA A 269 -7.37 -6.43 23.94
N SER A 270 -7.93 -5.69 24.90
CA SER A 270 -8.41 -6.24 26.17
C SER A 270 -9.78 -6.91 26.05
N ALA A 271 -10.50 -6.67 24.95
CA ALA A 271 -11.82 -7.21 24.70
C ALA A 271 -11.76 -8.68 24.25
N PRO A 272 -12.71 -9.54 24.65
CA PRO A 272 -12.73 -10.92 24.20
C PRO A 272 -12.98 -11.00 22.69
N ILE A 273 -12.25 -11.87 22.01
CA ILE A 273 -12.51 -12.17 20.59
C ILE A 273 -13.76 -13.04 20.51
N GLU A 274 -14.79 -12.56 19.81
CA GLU A 274 -16.06 -13.28 19.66
C GLU A 274 -15.91 -14.46 18.66
N GLY A 275 -16.39 -15.64 19.05
CA GLY A 275 -16.38 -16.83 18.18
C GLY A 275 -17.51 -16.81 17.15
N ASP A 276 -17.47 -15.89 16.18
CA ASP A 276 -18.34 -15.96 14.99
C ASP A 276 -17.71 -16.93 13.95
N PRO A 277 -18.46 -17.85 13.34
CA PRO A 277 -17.98 -18.69 12.22
C PRO A 277 -17.41 -17.91 11.03
N HIS A 278 -17.79 -16.64 10.85
CA HIS A 278 -17.22 -15.75 9.84
C HIS A 278 -16.04 -14.90 10.35
N ASP A 279 -15.56 -15.15 11.57
CA ASP A 279 -14.49 -14.38 12.17
C ASP A 279 -13.13 -14.65 11.49
N LYS A 280 -12.65 -13.67 10.73
CA LYS A 280 -11.32 -13.68 10.11
C LYS A 280 -10.19 -13.57 11.12
N ASN A 281 -10.48 -13.22 12.38
CA ASN A 281 -9.46 -13.03 13.42
C ASN A 281 -8.77 -14.34 13.82
N ILE A 282 -9.50 -15.47 13.86
CA ILE A 282 -8.91 -16.75 14.26
C ILE A 282 -7.87 -17.24 13.23
N PRO A 283 -8.17 -17.31 11.91
CA PRO A 283 -7.17 -17.63 10.91
C PRO A 283 -5.95 -16.69 10.93
N LEU A 284 -6.19 -15.40 11.14
CA LEU A 284 -5.15 -14.38 11.22
C LEU A 284 -4.22 -14.59 12.42
N LEU A 285 -4.77 -14.86 13.61
CA LEU A 285 -3.99 -15.14 14.82
C LEU A 285 -3.20 -16.44 14.73
N LYS A 286 -3.76 -17.47 14.09
CA LYS A 286 -3.02 -18.72 13.81
C LYS A 286 -1.83 -18.45 12.89
N ALA A 287 -2.06 -17.75 11.77
CA ALA A 287 -1.00 -17.37 10.84
C ALA A 287 0.08 -16.51 11.53
N TRP A 288 -0.33 -15.59 12.42
CA TRP A 288 0.61 -14.78 13.20
C TRP A 288 1.42 -15.64 14.17
N ALA A 289 0.79 -16.56 14.91
CA ALA A 289 1.48 -17.43 15.85
C ALA A 289 2.52 -18.30 15.13
N GLU A 290 2.17 -18.88 13.98
CA GLU A 290 3.09 -19.65 13.14
C GLU A 290 4.27 -18.80 12.64
N ALA A 291 4.00 -17.59 12.14
CA ALA A 291 5.03 -16.71 11.64
C ALA A 291 5.93 -16.13 12.76
N SER A 292 5.34 -15.82 13.91
CA SER A 292 6.02 -15.13 15.02
C SER A 292 7.24 -15.88 15.55
N VAL A 293 7.19 -17.22 15.58
CA VAL A 293 8.30 -18.07 16.04
C VAL A 293 9.57 -17.86 15.21
N GLN A 294 9.43 -17.37 13.97
CA GLN A 294 10.55 -17.12 13.07
C GLN A 294 11.18 -15.73 13.23
N PHE A 295 10.50 -14.78 13.90
CA PHE A 295 10.89 -13.37 13.93
C PHE A 295 10.98 -12.76 15.33
N LEU A 296 10.31 -13.34 16.33
CA LEU A 296 10.19 -12.86 17.70
C LEU A 296 10.74 -13.87 18.72
N ASP A 297 11.08 -13.38 19.92
CA ASP A 297 11.51 -14.21 21.04
C ASP A 297 10.34 -15.02 21.61
N LEU A 298 10.57 -16.29 21.94
CA LEU A 298 9.54 -17.20 22.44
C LEU A 298 8.81 -16.67 23.68
N ASP A 299 9.54 -16.04 24.60
CA ASP A 299 8.96 -15.45 25.82
C ASP A 299 7.94 -14.35 25.51
N LYS A 300 8.23 -13.50 24.52
CA LYS A 300 7.32 -12.43 24.08
C LYS A 300 6.08 -12.99 23.40
N ILE A 301 6.23 -14.06 22.63
CA ILE A 301 5.10 -14.75 21.97
C ILE A 301 4.16 -15.32 23.03
N ILE A 302 4.70 -16.05 24.02
CA ILE A 302 3.91 -16.64 25.10
C ILE A 302 3.22 -15.56 25.93
N GLU A 303 3.92 -14.46 26.26
CA GLU A 303 3.32 -13.34 27.00
C GLU A 303 2.15 -12.71 26.24
N THR A 304 2.32 -12.48 24.95
CA THR A 304 1.28 -11.92 24.08
C THR A 304 0.07 -12.86 23.98
N LEU A 305 0.29 -14.16 23.74
CA LEU A 305 -0.79 -15.15 23.64
C LEU A 305 -1.60 -15.26 24.94
N ARG A 306 -0.95 -15.13 26.11
CA ARG A 306 -1.64 -15.16 27.42
C ARG A 306 -2.56 -13.95 27.64
N LYS A 307 -2.31 -12.82 26.98
CA LYS A 307 -3.14 -11.62 27.11
C LYS A 307 -4.43 -11.71 26.29
N ILE A 308 -4.42 -12.52 25.22
CA ILE A 308 -5.57 -12.72 24.35
C ILE A 308 -6.64 -13.51 25.10
N ARG A 309 -7.86 -12.94 25.21
CA ARG A 309 -9.02 -13.61 25.81
C ARG A 309 -9.99 -14.02 24.72
N ARG A 310 -10.44 -15.27 24.73
CA ARG A 310 -11.52 -15.75 23.87
C ARG A 310 -12.86 -15.50 24.57
N GLY A 311 -13.83 -14.92 23.86
CA GLY A 311 -15.21 -14.84 24.35
C GLY A 311 -15.85 -16.23 24.41
N THR A 312 -16.82 -16.43 25.30
CA THR A 312 -17.65 -17.66 25.32
C THR A 312 -18.33 -17.85 23.97
N ASP A 313 -18.28 -19.08 23.43
CA ASP A 313 -18.87 -19.40 22.12
C ASP A 313 -20.37 -19.10 22.16
N ARG A 314 -20.87 -18.38 21.16
CA ARG A 314 -22.28 -17.93 21.10
C ARG A 314 -23.26 -19.13 21.07
N PHE A 315 -22.79 -20.31 20.66
CA PHE A 315 -23.52 -21.56 20.68
C PHE A 315 -23.70 -22.15 22.09
N GLU A 316 -22.75 -21.95 23.02
CA GLU A 316 -22.93 -22.37 24.42
C GLU A 316 -24.05 -21.55 25.11
N ARG A 317 -24.28 -20.30 24.67
CA ARG A 317 -25.40 -19.48 25.16
C ARG A 317 -26.77 -20.02 24.72
N ILE A 318 -26.88 -20.54 23.50
CA ILE A 318 -28.14 -21.08 22.98
C ILE A 318 -28.52 -22.36 23.73
N ASP A 319 -27.55 -23.22 24.04
CA ASP A 319 -27.77 -24.45 24.82
C ASP A 319 -28.14 -24.16 26.29
N ALA A 320 -27.56 -23.13 26.90
CA ALA A 320 -27.91 -22.72 28.27
C ALA A 320 -29.32 -22.10 28.36
N GLU A 321 -29.74 -21.30 27.38
CA GLU A 321 -31.09 -20.72 27.33
C GLU A 321 -32.17 -21.77 26.97
N THR A 322 -31.86 -22.73 26.09
CA THR A 322 -32.78 -23.86 25.81
C THR A 322 -32.84 -24.88 26.95
N ALA A 323 -31.77 -25.06 27.73
CA ALA A 323 -31.79 -25.87 28.95
C ALA A 323 -32.60 -25.23 30.10
N GLY A 324 -32.76 -23.89 30.09
CA GLY A 324 -33.57 -23.16 31.08
C GLY A 324 -35.08 -23.23 30.84
N CYS A 325 -35.55 -23.56 29.63
CA CYS A 325 -36.96 -23.47 29.27
C CYS A 325 -37.77 -24.78 29.45
N SER A 326 -37.16 -25.87 29.92
CA SER A 326 -37.79 -27.20 30.04
C SER A 326 -38.23 -27.62 31.45
N ARG A 327 -38.23 -26.72 32.45
CA ARG A 327 -38.53 -27.09 33.86
C ARG A 327 -39.81 -26.53 34.49
N THR A 328 -40.70 -25.87 33.76
CA THR A 328 -41.99 -25.43 34.35
C THR A 328 -43.13 -25.49 33.34
N ARG A 329 -43.75 -26.66 33.20
CA ARG A 329 -45.21 -26.86 33.06
C ARG A 329 -45.55 -28.34 32.93
N CYS A 330 -45.72 -29.00 34.08
CA CYS A 330 -46.58 -30.17 34.21
C CYS A 330 -47.64 -29.85 35.26
N SER A 331 -48.86 -29.51 34.83
CA SER A 331 -50.09 -29.90 35.55
C SER A 331 -51.30 -29.85 34.61
N SER A 332 -51.79 -31.05 34.28
CA SER A 332 -53.21 -31.42 34.14
C SER A 332 -54.15 -30.60 33.24
N ARG A 333 -54.63 -31.20 32.15
CA ARG A 333 -55.99 -31.81 32.08
C ARG A 333 -56.23 -32.48 30.72
N TRP A 334 -56.91 -33.62 30.81
CA TRP A 334 -57.42 -34.48 29.75
C TRP A 334 -58.41 -33.79 28.81
N VAL A 335 -58.55 -34.31 27.57
CA VAL A 335 -59.79 -34.93 27.02
C VAL A 335 -59.55 -35.27 25.52
N PHE A 336 -59.58 -36.57 25.20
CA PHE A 336 -59.88 -37.12 23.85
C PHE A 336 -61.41 -37.05 23.63
N PRO A 337 -61.92 -36.94 22.40
CA PRO A 337 -62.33 -38.17 21.70
C PRO A 337 -62.26 -38.17 20.16
N CYS A 338 -62.10 -39.41 19.66
CA CYS A 338 -62.52 -40.05 18.41
C CYS A 338 -62.30 -39.37 17.06
#